data_AF-A0A6G8QFP7-F1
#
_entry.id   AF-A0A6G8QFP7-F1
#
_cell.length_a   1.000
_cell.length_b   1.000
_cell.length_c   1.000
_cell.angle_alpha   90.00
_cell.angle_beta   90.00
_cell.angle_gamma   90.00
#
_symmetry.space_group_name_H-M   'P 1'
#
loop_
_entity.id
_entity.type
_entity.pdbx_description
1 polymer ?
#
loop_
_entity_poly.entity_id
_entity_poly.type
_entity_poly.pdbx_seq_one_letter_code
_entity_poly.pdbx_strand_id
1 'polypeptide(L)'
;MAVLVAGGGALRLGRRPRGPLGGRPAAPRQGPPAARPPPARRVKGPGPGSPRADGARPTTRRETREKGSPSVAKKSSGRGQITPRDERIFRDLYHTRILTTRQIAAMHFPSYETGRRRLYDLKWSGKIENHVFRASTEDSLDEDVNVWMLTSKGFRYVLEDLEKEKPERYPDWPSRRNVRHYLDANEVYVMASGALDAVLGSYPAWEWRDERGASRRWNMGGRERTHRPDAEVRFGDTVYFIERETARSRKSPNHFVNRMEDYAGYIRYARANGAAESFKVMWACDTERDENHAADAGERFAVPTYAGTPREVSQRLKQHAQESVQLAVASGARG
;
A
#
# COMPACT_ATOMS: atom_id res chain seq x y z
N MET A 1 45.34 7.28 -60.76
CA MET A 1 45.59 8.66 -60.26
C MET A 1 44.85 8.78 -58.94
N ALA A 2 45.37 8.41 -57.78
CA ALA A 2 46.63 8.69 -57.09
C ALA A 2 46.71 10.11 -56.49
N VAL A 3 47.03 10.11 -55.18
CA VAL A 3 47.57 11.15 -54.29
C VAL A 3 46.54 12.19 -53.76
N LEU A 4 46.41 12.52 -52.45
CA LEU A 4 47.37 12.57 -51.35
C LEU A 4 46.70 12.44 -49.95
N VAL A 5 47.53 12.03 -49.00
CA VAL A 5 47.33 11.77 -47.57
C VAL A 5 47.76 12.98 -46.71
N ALA A 6 47.09 13.23 -45.58
CA ALA A 6 47.65 13.78 -44.33
C ALA A 6 46.60 13.58 -43.22
N GLY A 7 46.83 12.89 -42.10
CA GLY A 7 47.82 13.17 -41.05
C GLY A 7 47.21 14.26 -40.14
N GLY A 8 46.73 14.02 -38.92
CA GLY A 8 47.35 13.38 -37.76
C GLY A 8 47.13 14.33 -36.56
N GLY A 9 46.82 13.81 -35.36
CA GLY A 9 46.70 14.69 -34.18
C GLY A 9 45.81 14.16 -33.05
N ALA A 10 46.27 13.09 -32.37
CA ALA A 10 45.69 12.65 -31.12
C ALA A 10 46.08 13.63 -29.99
N LEU A 11 45.11 14.36 -29.42
CA LEU A 11 45.28 15.10 -28.17
C LEU A 11 44.84 14.23 -26.99
N ARG A 12 45.83 13.55 -26.40
CA ARG A 12 45.76 12.98 -25.06
C ARG A 12 45.66 14.11 -24.03
N LEU A 13 44.51 14.29 -23.41
CA LEU A 13 44.41 15.08 -22.18
C LEU A 13 44.85 14.23 -21.00
N GLY A 14 45.95 14.64 -20.39
CA GLY A 14 46.65 13.97 -19.32
C GLY A 14 45.80 13.82 -18.05
N ARG A 15 45.83 12.59 -17.52
CA ARG A 15 45.44 12.28 -16.14
C ARG A 15 46.40 13.00 -15.18
N ARG A 16 45.85 13.77 -14.24
CA ARG A 16 46.61 14.29 -13.09
C ARG A 16 46.93 13.15 -12.12
N PRO A 17 48.16 13.09 -11.58
CA PRO A 17 48.53 12.11 -10.57
C PRO A 17 47.87 12.44 -9.21
N ARG A 18 47.23 11.45 -8.60
CA ARG A 18 46.81 11.50 -7.19
C ARG A 18 47.99 11.08 -6.33
N GLY A 19 48.54 12.04 -5.58
CA GLY A 19 49.48 11.79 -4.47
C GLY A 19 48.81 11.18 -3.24
N PRO A 20 49.60 10.75 -2.24
CA PRO A 20 49.29 9.58 -1.41
C PRO A 20 48.45 9.86 -0.17
N LEU A 21 47.89 8.74 0.30
CA LEU A 21 47.04 8.52 1.47
C LEU A 21 47.69 9.01 2.77
N GLY A 22 47.11 10.06 3.35
CA GLY A 22 47.32 10.42 4.76
C GLY A 22 46.44 9.54 5.65
N GLY A 23 47.05 8.52 6.26
CA GLY A 23 46.42 7.68 7.26
C GLY A 23 46.05 8.46 8.53
N ARG A 24 44.80 8.35 8.95
CA ARG A 24 44.38 8.65 10.31
C ARG A 24 44.26 7.33 11.09
N PRO A 25 44.81 7.24 12.31
CA PRO A 25 44.78 6.03 13.12
C PRO A 25 43.35 5.65 13.51
N ALA A 26 43.09 4.34 13.54
CA ALA A 26 41.83 3.76 13.99
C ALA A 26 41.59 4.10 15.46
N ALA A 27 40.48 4.76 15.76
CA ALA A 27 39.99 4.90 17.12
C ALA A 27 39.57 3.51 17.65
N PRO A 28 39.90 3.16 18.91
CA PRO A 28 39.55 1.87 19.48
C PRO A 28 38.02 1.71 19.57
N ARG A 29 37.54 0.55 19.12
CA ARG A 29 36.14 0.10 19.25
C ARG A 29 35.75 0.10 20.72
N GLN A 30 35.02 1.10 21.17
CA GLN A 30 34.24 1.01 22.40
C GLN A 30 33.12 -0.02 22.17
N GLY A 31 33.14 -1.09 22.95
CA GLY A 31 32.11 -2.12 22.92
C GLY A 31 30.71 -1.56 23.26
N PRO A 32 29.66 -2.35 23.00
CA PRO A 32 28.30 -1.93 23.30
C PRO A 32 28.15 -1.67 24.81
N PRO A 33 27.40 -0.62 25.21
CA PRO A 33 27.10 -0.39 26.62
C PRO A 33 26.33 -1.58 27.20
N ALA A 34 26.76 -2.00 28.39
CA ALA A 34 26.16 -3.10 29.14
C ALA A 34 24.64 -2.91 29.28
N ALA A 35 23.90 -4.00 29.07
CA ALA A 35 22.46 -4.06 29.25
C ALA A 35 22.08 -3.59 30.66
N ARG A 36 21.18 -2.62 30.75
CA ARG A 36 20.55 -2.23 32.01
C ARG A 36 19.78 -3.45 32.57
N PRO A 37 19.92 -3.77 33.88
CA PRO A 37 19.09 -4.79 34.50
C PRO A 37 17.61 -4.35 34.49
N PRO A 38 16.67 -5.28 34.33
CA PRO A 38 15.25 -4.96 34.36
C PRO A 38 14.82 -4.51 35.78
N PRO A 39 13.89 -3.56 35.90
CA PRO A 39 13.34 -3.18 37.19
C PRO A 39 12.59 -4.35 37.83
N ALA A 40 12.80 -4.52 39.14
CA ALA A 40 12.22 -5.59 39.95
C ALA A 40 10.68 -5.64 39.83
N ARG A 41 10.16 -6.82 39.46
CA ARG A 41 8.75 -7.17 39.56
C ARG A 41 8.29 -6.99 41.02
N ARG A 42 7.41 -6.02 41.26
CA ARG A 42 6.71 -5.89 42.53
C ARG A 42 5.66 -7.00 42.62
N VAL A 43 6.01 -8.08 43.33
CA VAL A 43 5.12 -9.15 43.73
C VAL A 43 4.09 -8.57 44.70
N LYS A 44 2.82 -8.52 44.30
CA LYS A 44 1.70 -8.30 45.23
C LYS A 44 1.44 -9.63 45.95
N GLY A 45 1.94 -9.74 47.17
CA GLY A 45 1.53 -10.78 48.11
C GLY A 45 0.12 -10.51 48.68
N PRO A 46 -0.59 -11.56 49.15
CA PRO A 46 -1.96 -11.49 49.65
C PRO A 46 -2.06 -11.26 51.16
N GLY A 47 -3.21 -10.74 51.60
CA GLY A 47 -3.74 -10.81 52.98
C GLY A 47 -3.38 -9.63 53.90
N PRO A 48 -4.21 -9.31 54.92
CA PRO A 48 -4.95 -10.29 55.72
C PRO A 48 -6.48 -10.03 55.88
N GLY A 49 -7.18 -11.12 56.27
CA GLY A 49 -8.59 -11.16 56.71
C GLY A 49 -8.84 -10.37 58.01
N SER A 50 -10.05 -10.27 58.58
CA SER A 50 -11.14 -11.22 58.86
C SER A 50 -12.25 -10.42 59.59
N PRO A 51 -13.29 -11.00 60.26
CA PRO A 51 -14.31 -12.00 59.89
C PRO A 51 -15.75 -11.58 60.33
N ARG A 52 -16.71 -12.54 60.22
CA ARG A 52 -18.06 -12.67 60.85
C ARG A 52 -19.25 -12.43 59.90
N ALA A 53 -20.37 -13.14 59.98
CA ALA A 53 -20.77 -14.40 60.62
C ALA A 53 -22.18 -14.74 60.08
N ASP A 54 -22.47 -16.05 60.01
CA ASP A 54 -23.74 -16.78 60.09
C ASP A 54 -25.10 -16.06 60.00
N GLY A 55 -26.02 -16.66 59.24
CA GLY A 55 -27.45 -16.36 59.35
C GLY A 55 -28.32 -17.13 58.35
N ALA A 56 -28.91 -18.23 58.82
CA ALA A 56 -29.67 -19.19 58.05
C ALA A 56 -31.04 -18.68 57.52
N ARG A 57 -31.49 -19.33 56.44
CA ARG A 57 -32.86 -19.35 55.89
C ARG A 57 -33.85 -20.00 56.89
N PRO A 58 -35.17 -19.71 56.81
CA PRO A 58 -36.01 -20.63 56.05
C PRO A 58 -37.16 -20.00 55.23
N THR A 59 -37.69 -20.90 54.41
CA THR A 59 -38.73 -20.88 53.39
C THR A 59 -40.12 -20.38 53.81
N THR A 60 -40.78 -19.66 52.92
CA THR A 60 -42.22 -19.81 52.65
C THR A 60 -42.52 -19.67 51.15
N ARG A 61 -43.60 -20.35 50.78
CA ARG A 61 -44.05 -20.85 49.46
C ARG A 61 -45.26 -20.03 49.00
N ARG A 62 -45.56 -20.09 47.69
CA ARG A 62 -46.69 -19.49 46.92
C ARG A 62 -46.43 -18.02 46.49
N GLU A 63 -46.78 -17.56 45.29
CA GLU A 63 -47.78 -18.03 44.34
C GLU A 63 -47.42 -17.56 42.92
N THR A 64 -47.73 -18.43 41.95
CA THR A 64 -47.66 -18.20 40.50
C THR A 64 -48.54 -17.02 40.08
N ARG A 65 -47.94 -16.04 39.39
CA ARG A 65 -48.69 -15.12 38.54
C ARG A 65 -47.92 -14.88 37.24
N GLU A 66 -48.25 -15.70 36.25
CA GLU A 66 -47.99 -15.42 34.84
C GLU A 66 -48.58 -14.05 34.50
N LYS A 67 -47.71 -13.09 34.22
CA LYS A 67 -48.02 -11.96 33.36
C LYS A 67 -47.06 -12.06 32.19
N GLY A 68 -47.62 -12.45 31.05
CA GLY A 68 -46.95 -12.43 29.77
C GLY A 68 -46.37 -11.05 29.51
N SER A 69 -45.07 -10.93 29.71
CA SER A 69 -44.29 -9.86 29.10
C SER A 69 -44.40 -10.08 27.59
N PRO A 70 -44.82 -9.09 26.80
CA PRO A 70 -44.61 -9.16 25.37
C PRO A 70 -43.10 -9.24 25.21
N SER A 71 -42.63 -10.39 24.70
CA SER A 71 -41.34 -10.53 24.07
C SER A 71 -41.31 -9.48 22.96
N VAL A 72 -40.90 -8.26 23.32
CA VAL A 72 -40.34 -7.31 22.38
C VAL A 72 -39.12 -8.05 21.87
N ALA A 73 -39.31 -8.73 20.73
CA ALA A 73 -38.22 -9.19 19.91
C ALA A 73 -37.25 -8.03 19.86
N LYS A 74 -36.12 -8.17 20.57
CA LYS A 74 -35.01 -7.25 20.50
C LYS A 74 -34.70 -7.21 19.01
N LYS A 75 -35.15 -6.17 18.32
CA LYS A 75 -34.66 -5.85 16.97
C LYS A 75 -33.16 -5.80 17.17
N SER A 76 -32.46 -6.87 16.80
CA SER A 76 -31.02 -6.84 16.66
C SER A 76 -30.82 -5.81 15.57
N SER A 77 -30.63 -4.56 15.98
CA SER A 77 -30.18 -3.51 15.08
C SER A 77 -29.04 -4.13 14.29
N GLY A 78 -29.06 -4.07 12.96
CA GLY A 78 -28.06 -4.66 12.05
C GLY A 78 -26.62 -4.16 12.23
N ARG A 79 -26.26 -3.66 13.42
CA ARG A 79 -24.94 -3.26 13.94
C ARG A 79 -23.90 -4.39 13.96
N GLY A 80 -24.19 -5.55 13.37
CA GLY A 80 -23.23 -6.65 13.26
C GLY A 80 -23.37 -7.51 12.00
N GLN A 81 -24.38 -7.29 11.16
CA GLN A 81 -24.51 -8.03 9.91
C GLN A 81 -23.56 -7.42 8.88
N ILE A 82 -22.62 -8.23 8.41
CA ILE A 82 -21.73 -7.91 7.31
C ILE A 82 -22.54 -8.02 6.02
N THR A 83 -22.48 -6.99 5.19
CA THR A 83 -23.12 -6.92 3.88
C THR A 83 -22.08 -7.10 2.77
N PRO A 84 -22.49 -7.39 1.53
CA PRO A 84 -21.55 -7.47 0.40
C PRO A 84 -20.74 -6.18 0.17
N ARG A 85 -21.26 -5.02 0.58
CA ARG A 85 -20.51 -3.76 0.55
C ARG A 85 -19.39 -3.75 1.57
N ASP A 86 -19.64 -4.26 2.78
CA ASP A 86 -18.62 -4.29 3.83
C ASP A 86 -17.52 -5.29 3.48
N GLU A 87 -17.85 -6.40 2.81
CA GLU A 87 -16.86 -7.33 2.25
C GLU A 87 -15.97 -6.64 1.21
N ARG A 88 -16.53 -5.80 0.33
CA ARG A 88 -15.73 -4.99 -0.60
C ARG A 88 -14.81 -4.01 0.13
N ILE A 89 -15.29 -3.34 1.19
CA ILE A 89 -14.45 -2.47 2.03
C ILE A 89 -13.30 -3.27 2.64
N PHE A 90 -13.55 -4.51 3.08
CA PHE A 90 -12.50 -5.36 3.64
C PHE A 90 -11.46 -5.75 2.59
N ARG A 91 -11.88 -6.10 1.36
CA ARG A 91 -10.97 -6.35 0.24
C ARG A 91 -10.13 -5.13 -0.10
N ASP A 92 -10.74 -3.95 -0.20
CA ASP A 92 -9.99 -2.72 -0.47
C ASP A 92 -8.92 -2.48 0.59
N LEU A 93 -9.27 -2.61 1.88
CA LEU A 93 -8.30 -2.48 2.98
C LEU A 93 -7.23 -3.58 2.98
N TYR A 94 -7.52 -4.75 2.43
CA TYR A 94 -6.52 -5.81 2.24
C TYR A 94 -5.51 -5.40 1.15
N HIS A 95 -5.98 -4.95 -0.01
CA HIS A 95 -5.12 -4.58 -1.13
C HIS A 95 -4.34 -3.28 -0.90
N THR A 96 -4.93 -2.29 -0.21
CA THR A 96 -4.32 -0.97 -0.02
C THR A 96 -3.67 -0.78 1.34
N ARG A 97 -3.81 -1.78 2.23
CA ARG A 97 -3.40 -1.80 3.65
C ARG A 97 -4.12 -0.79 4.54
N ILE A 98 -4.20 0.48 4.13
CA ILE A 98 -4.88 1.55 4.86
C ILE A 98 -5.68 2.46 3.94
N LEU A 99 -6.80 2.98 4.43
CA LEU A 99 -7.57 4.05 3.78
C LEU A 99 -8.12 5.01 4.81
N THR A 100 -8.31 6.27 4.41
CA THR A 100 -9.05 7.24 5.21
C THR A 100 -10.55 6.99 5.16
N THR A 101 -11.28 7.53 6.14
CA THR A 101 -12.76 7.54 6.12
C THR A 101 -13.29 8.19 4.84
N ARG A 102 -12.64 9.26 4.35
CA ARG A 102 -13.07 9.98 3.14
C ARG A 102 -12.92 9.12 1.89
N GLN A 103 -11.78 8.43 1.74
CA GLN A 103 -11.53 7.52 0.61
C GLN A 103 -12.55 6.38 0.59
N ILE A 104 -12.77 5.69 1.73
CA ILE A 104 -13.75 4.60 1.79
C ILE A 104 -15.17 5.13 1.54
N ALA A 105 -15.53 6.29 2.09
CA ALA A 105 -16.82 6.90 1.87
C ALA A 105 -17.07 7.22 0.38
N ALA A 106 -16.07 7.80 -0.30
CA ALA A 106 -16.17 8.15 -1.71
C ALA A 106 -16.38 6.92 -2.61
N MET A 107 -15.79 5.77 -2.26
CA MET A 107 -15.92 4.53 -3.05
C MET A 107 -17.27 3.82 -2.83
N HIS A 108 -17.77 3.78 -1.59
CA HIS A 108 -18.84 2.84 -1.20
C HIS A 108 -20.13 3.47 -0.71
N PHE A 109 -20.16 4.78 -0.50
CA PHE A 109 -21.27 5.46 0.17
C PHE A 109 -21.71 6.72 -0.56
N PRO A 110 -23.00 7.07 -0.47
CA PRO A 110 -23.53 8.29 -1.08
C PRO A 110 -23.07 9.57 -0.36
N SER A 111 -22.61 9.45 0.90
CA SER A 111 -22.10 10.59 1.67
C SER A 111 -21.04 10.16 2.67
N TYR A 112 -20.20 11.12 3.05
CA TYR A 112 -19.17 10.96 4.07
C TYR A 112 -19.75 10.53 5.42
N GLU A 113 -20.84 11.15 5.87
CA GLU A 113 -21.47 10.89 7.17
C GLU A 113 -22.00 9.47 7.26
N THR A 114 -22.60 8.98 6.15
CA THR A 114 -23.11 7.61 6.06
C THR A 114 -21.97 6.61 6.13
N GLY A 115 -20.90 6.83 5.36
CA GLY A 115 -19.71 5.98 5.37
C GLY A 115 -19.03 5.98 6.74
N ARG A 116 -18.82 7.15 7.34
CA ARG A 116 -18.25 7.29 8.68
C ARG A 116 -19.06 6.50 9.70
N ARG A 117 -20.38 6.70 9.77
CA ARG A 117 -21.24 5.96 10.72
C ARG A 117 -21.11 4.45 10.51
N ARG A 118 -21.17 3.98 9.27
CA ARG A 118 -21.05 2.55 8.96
C ARG A 118 -19.69 1.98 9.36
N LEU A 119 -18.59 2.70 9.14
CA LEU A 119 -17.26 2.24 9.54
C LEU A 119 -17.11 2.10 11.06
N TYR A 120 -17.69 3.03 11.83
CA TYR A 120 -17.75 2.89 13.29
C TYR A 120 -18.64 1.72 13.73
N ASP A 121 -19.73 1.42 13.01
CA ASP A 121 -20.51 0.21 13.24
C ASP A 121 -19.69 -1.05 12.93
N LEU A 122 -18.97 -1.08 11.81
CA LEU A 122 -18.11 -2.21 11.40
C LEU A 122 -16.93 -2.44 12.35
N LYS A 123 -16.42 -1.41 13.02
CA LYS A 123 -15.42 -1.55 14.07
C LYS A 123 -15.85 -2.56 15.15
N TRP A 124 -17.14 -2.60 15.49
CA TRP A 124 -17.69 -3.53 16.48
C TRP A 124 -17.69 -5.00 16.01
N SER A 125 -17.57 -5.28 14.71
CA SER A 125 -17.37 -6.65 14.21
C SER A 125 -15.99 -7.22 14.60
N GLY A 126 -15.06 -6.34 14.97
CA GLY A 126 -13.66 -6.64 15.26
C GLY A 126 -12.83 -6.98 14.02
N LYS A 127 -13.33 -6.74 12.79
CA LYS A 127 -12.61 -6.99 11.54
C LYS A 127 -11.82 -5.79 11.03
N ILE A 128 -12.24 -4.58 11.38
CA ILE A 128 -11.49 -3.35 11.09
C ILE A 128 -11.22 -2.58 12.37
N GLU A 129 -10.15 -1.82 12.35
CA GLU A 129 -9.79 -0.90 13.43
C GLU A 129 -9.39 0.45 12.84
N ASN A 130 -9.51 1.50 13.66
CA ASN A 130 -9.15 2.86 13.29
C ASN A 130 -7.96 3.32 14.11
N HIS A 131 -7.04 4.04 13.48
CA HIS A 131 -5.90 4.67 14.14
C HIS A 131 -5.78 6.13 13.71
N VAL A 132 -5.43 7.00 14.66
CA VAL A 132 -5.17 8.41 14.40
C VAL A 132 -3.68 8.68 14.53
N PHE A 133 -3.03 8.92 13.40
CA PHE A 133 -1.67 9.44 13.36
C PHE A 133 -1.73 10.94 13.61
N ARG A 134 -1.14 11.38 14.72
CA ARG A 134 -1.15 12.80 15.10
C ARG A 134 -0.14 13.59 14.28
N ALA A 135 -0.49 14.83 13.96
CA ALA A 135 0.41 15.79 13.34
C ALA A 135 1.73 15.85 14.10
N SER A 136 2.84 15.84 13.36
CA SER A 136 4.19 15.86 13.90
C SER A 136 5.13 16.50 12.90
N THR A 137 5.83 17.54 13.34
CA THR A 137 6.89 18.19 12.55
C THR A 137 8.09 17.27 12.32
N GLU A 138 8.37 16.35 13.25
CA GLU A 138 9.47 15.38 13.13
C GLU A 138 9.24 14.35 12.02
N ASP A 139 7.98 13.94 11.84
CA ASP A 139 7.60 12.92 10.85
C ASP A 139 6.99 13.53 9.58
N SER A 140 7.08 14.86 9.42
CA SER A 140 6.51 15.59 8.27
C SER A 140 5.01 15.35 8.04
N LEU A 141 4.27 15.14 9.14
CA LEU A 141 2.82 15.04 9.15
C LEU A 141 2.24 16.40 9.59
N ASP A 142 1.77 17.21 8.65
CA ASP A 142 1.21 18.54 8.95
C ASP A 142 -0.20 18.52 9.60
N GLU A 143 -0.91 17.39 9.53
CA GLU A 143 -2.25 17.24 10.10
C GLU A 143 -2.48 15.86 10.72
N ASP A 144 -3.51 15.77 11.56
CA ASP A 144 -3.98 14.49 12.10
C ASP A 144 -4.62 13.64 10.99
N VAL A 145 -4.12 12.42 10.80
CA VAL A 145 -4.62 11.51 9.78
C VAL A 145 -5.30 10.31 10.43
N ASN A 146 -6.61 10.19 10.23
CA ASN A 146 -7.40 9.05 10.70
C ASN A 146 -7.57 8.01 9.59
N VAL A 147 -7.03 6.82 9.83
CA VAL A 147 -7.04 5.71 8.88
C VAL A 147 -7.73 4.48 9.46
N TRP A 148 -8.21 3.64 8.55
CA TRP A 148 -8.76 2.32 8.83
C TRP A 148 -7.81 1.26 8.27
N MET A 149 -7.72 0.14 8.98
CA MET A 149 -6.98 -1.05 8.61
C MET A 149 -7.78 -2.29 9.02
N LEU A 150 -7.57 -3.42 8.34
CA LEU A 150 -8.06 -4.70 8.84
C LEU A 150 -7.35 -5.07 10.14
N THR A 151 -8.07 -5.61 11.11
CA THR A 151 -7.43 -6.31 12.25
C THR A 151 -6.88 -7.64 11.77
N SER A 152 -6.09 -8.36 12.59
CA SER A 152 -5.69 -9.74 12.29
C SER A 152 -6.89 -10.68 12.01
N LYS A 153 -8.05 -10.45 12.65
CA LYS A 153 -9.29 -11.20 12.41
C LYS A 153 -9.92 -10.83 11.06
N GLY A 154 -9.91 -9.55 10.69
CA GLY A 154 -10.38 -9.10 9.38
C GLY A 154 -9.50 -9.56 8.24
N PHE A 155 -8.18 -9.47 8.43
CA PHE A 155 -7.18 -9.91 7.47
C PHE A 155 -7.33 -11.39 7.13
N ARG A 156 -7.41 -12.27 8.15
CA ARG A 156 -7.66 -13.70 7.91
C ARG A 156 -9.01 -13.97 7.25
N TYR A 157 -10.05 -13.23 7.63
CA TYR A 157 -11.35 -13.36 6.96
C TYR A 157 -11.28 -13.03 5.47
N VAL A 158 -10.59 -11.95 5.09
CA VAL A 158 -10.41 -11.64 3.65
C VAL A 158 -9.59 -12.73 2.98
N LEU A 159 -8.42 -13.04 3.54
CA LEU A 159 -7.47 -13.99 2.96
C LEU A 159 -8.06 -15.39 2.77
N GLU A 160 -8.73 -15.93 3.81
CA GLU A 160 -9.21 -17.31 3.86
C GLU A 160 -10.60 -17.44 3.24
N ASP A 161 -11.52 -16.51 3.54
CA ASP A 161 -12.94 -16.65 3.16
C ASP A 161 -13.29 -15.92 1.86
N LEU A 162 -12.68 -14.75 1.60
CA LEU A 162 -13.02 -13.93 0.43
C LEU A 162 -12.11 -14.16 -0.77
N GLU A 163 -10.80 -14.28 -0.56
CA GLU A 163 -9.77 -14.44 -1.60
C GLU A 163 -9.32 -15.89 -1.75
N LYS A 164 -9.48 -16.71 -0.70
CA LYS A 164 -9.06 -18.13 -0.67
C LYS A 164 -7.57 -18.31 -1.00
N GLU A 165 -6.76 -17.36 -0.54
CA GLU A 165 -5.32 -17.34 -0.74
C GLU A 165 -4.56 -18.09 0.37
N LYS A 166 -3.27 -18.34 0.14
CA LYS A 166 -2.42 -19.01 1.14
C LYS A 166 -2.20 -18.11 2.36
N PRO A 167 -2.03 -18.69 3.56
CA PRO A 167 -1.74 -17.93 4.77
C PRO A 167 -0.56 -16.96 4.58
N GLU A 168 -0.83 -15.68 4.76
CA GLU A 168 0.16 -14.61 4.77
C GLU A 168 0.28 -14.04 6.19
N ARG A 169 1.48 -13.54 6.51
CA ARG A 169 1.70 -12.82 7.76
C ARG A 169 0.90 -11.51 7.75
N TYR A 170 0.09 -11.32 8.79
CA TYR A 170 -0.60 -10.06 9.06
C TYR A 170 0.39 -8.88 9.06
N PRO A 171 0.14 -7.82 8.26
CA PRO A 171 1.06 -6.69 8.18
C PRO A 171 1.07 -5.87 9.46
N ASP A 172 2.24 -5.31 9.80
CA ASP A 172 2.35 -4.31 10.86
C ASP A 172 1.62 -3.02 10.45
N TRP A 173 1.39 -2.09 11.38
CA TRP A 173 0.93 -0.74 11.03
C TRP A 173 1.99 0.00 10.20
N PRO A 174 1.60 0.84 9.23
CA PRO A 174 2.54 1.77 8.61
C PRO A 174 3.20 2.67 9.65
N SER A 175 4.48 3.01 9.43
CA SER A 175 5.14 4.01 10.26
C SER A 175 4.54 5.40 10.00
N ARG A 176 4.67 6.31 10.97
CA ARG A 176 4.20 7.71 10.83
C ARG A 176 4.77 8.39 9.58
N ARG A 177 6.03 8.13 9.27
CA ARG A 177 6.74 8.69 8.11
C ARG A 177 6.20 8.17 6.77
N ASN A 178 5.61 6.98 6.76
CA ASN A 178 5.15 6.32 5.53
C ASN A 178 3.63 6.36 5.36
N VAL A 179 2.85 6.76 6.38
CA VAL A 179 1.39 6.74 6.28
C VAL A 179 0.89 7.57 5.10
N ARG A 180 1.49 8.75 4.86
CA ARG A 180 1.12 9.60 3.73
C ARG A 180 1.45 8.96 2.40
N HIS A 181 2.65 8.40 2.28
CA HIS A 181 3.09 7.69 1.08
C HIS A 181 2.07 6.64 0.63
N TYR A 182 1.62 5.79 1.56
CA TYR A 182 0.55 4.82 1.30
C TYR A 182 -0.76 5.51 0.88
N LEU A 183 -1.19 6.54 1.60
CA LEU A 183 -2.46 7.22 1.30
C LEU A 183 -2.46 7.94 -0.05
N ASP A 184 -1.33 8.55 -0.43
CA ASP A 184 -1.18 9.21 -1.73
C ASP A 184 -1.16 8.17 -2.86
N ALA A 185 -0.42 7.07 -2.71
CA ALA A 185 -0.41 5.98 -3.69
C ALA A 185 -1.82 5.38 -3.87
N ASN A 186 -2.53 5.20 -2.76
CA ASN A 186 -3.91 4.69 -2.74
C ASN A 186 -4.93 5.65 -3.36
N GLU A 187 -4.58 6.91 -3.64
CA GLU A 187 -5.45 7.83 -4.36
C GLU A 187 -5.77 7.30 -5.77
N VAL A 188 -4.78 6.73 -6.46
CA VAL A 188 -4.97 6.13 -7.79
C VAL A 188 -5.88 4.91 -7.71
N TYR A 189 -5.69 4.06 -6.69
CA TYR A 189 -6.59 2.92 -6.43
C TYR A 189 -8.04 3.39 -6.25
N VAL A 190 -8.25 4.38 -5.37
CA VAL A 190 -9.59 4.91 -5.04
C VAL A 190 -10.30 5.47 -6.27
N MET A 191 -9.56 6.10 -7.19
CA MET A 191 -10.12 6.63 -8.44
C MET A 191 -10.34 5.55 -9.52
N ALA A 192 -9.50 4.52 -9.57
CA ALA A 192 -9.52 3.53 -10.64
C ALA A 192 -10.37 2.29 -10.34
N SER A 193 -10.43 1.84 -9.09
CA SER A 193 -10.95 0.50 -8.72
C SER A 193 -12.38 0.26 -9.23
N GLY A 194 -13.32 1.16 -8.95
CA GLY A 194 -14.70 1.02 -9.41
C GLY A 194 -14.85 1.00 -10.94
N ALA A 195 -13.98 1.72 -11.65
CA ALA A 195 -13.99 1.73 -13.11
C ALA A 195 -13.37 0.46 -13.71
N LEU A 196 -12.32 -0.07 -13.08
CA LEU A 196 -11.71 -1.34 -13.47
C LEU A 196 -12.66 -2.50 -13.19
N ASP A 197 -13.29 -2.54 -12.01
CA ASP A 197 -14.32 -3.53 -11.68
C ASP A 197 -15.49 -3.53 -12.68
N ALA A 198 -15.92 -2.35 -13.13
CA ALA A 198 -17.01 -2.23 -14.10
C ALA A 198 -16.65 -2.74 -15.50
N VAL A 199 -15.36 -2.72 -15.88
CA VAL A 199 -14.89 -3.10 -17.22
C VAL A 199 -14.39 -4.54 -17.25
N LEU A 200 -13.60 -4.94 -16.25
CA LEU A 200 -12.92 -6.22 -16.20
C LEU A 200 -13.65 -7.25 -15.33
N GLY A 201 -14.59 -6.79 -14.50
CA GLY A 201 -15.16 -7.58 -13.41
C GLY A 201 -14.33 -7.45 -12.13
N SER A 202 -14.82 -8.04 -11.05
CA SER A 202 -14.14 -8.02 -9.76
C SER A 202 -12.82 -8.81 -9.78
N TYR A 203 -11.98 -8.55 -8.79
CA TYR A 203 -10.78 -9.35 -8.50
C TYR A 203 -11.04 -10.88 -8.59
N PRO A 204 -10.11 -11.68 -9.15
CA PRO A 204 -8.77 -11.31 -9.63
C PRO A 204 -8.71 -10.95 -11.14
N ALA A 205 -9.81 -10.53 -11.79
CA ALA A 205 -9.76 -10.13 -13.21
C ALA A 205 -8.77 -8.98 -13.48
N TRP A 206 -8.53 -8.17 -12.45
CA TRP A 206 -7.40 -7.27 -12.33
C TRP A 206 -6.88 -7.33 -10.90
N GLU A 207 -5.60 -7.02 -10.69
CA GLU A 207 -4.98 -7.02 -9.38
C GLU A 207 -4.35 -5.66 -9.05
N TRP A 208 -4.55 -5.19 -7.82
CA TRP A 208 -3.74 -4.13 -7.21
C TRP A 208 -2.78 -4.75 -6.20
N ARG A 209 -1.51 -4.35 -6.28
CA ARG A 209 -0.49 -4.69 -5.28
C ARG A 209 0.11 -3.39 -4.75
N ASP A 210 0.06 -3.21 -3.44
CA ASP A 210 0.75 -2.09 -2.77
C ASP A 210 2.28 -2.20 -2.94
N GLU A 211 3.03 -1.17 -2.53
CA GLU A 211 4.50 -1.14 -2.63
C GLU A 211 5.15 -2.45 -2.13
N ARG A 212 4.64 -3.03 -1.04
CA ARG A 212 5.20 -4.27 -0.48
C ARG A 212 4.96 -5.45 -1.41
N GLY A 213 3.74 -5.60 -1.93
CA GLY A 213 3.39 -6.68 -2.87
C GLY A 213 4.00 -6.51 -4.26
N ALA A 214 4.30 -5.27 -4.65
CA ALA A 214 4.91 -4.93 -5.93
C ALA A 214 6.45 -4.96 -5.92
N SER A 215 7.06 -4.84 -4.74
CA SER A 215 8.52 -4.82 -4.56
C SER A 215 9.18 -6.15 -4.91
N ARG A 216 10.27 -6.10 -5.68
CA ARG A 216 11.01 -7.29 -6.16
C ARG A 216 12.50 -7.12 -6.05
N ARG A 217 13.20 -8.17 -5.62
CA ARG A 217 14.66 -8.23 -5.71
C ARG A 217 15.08 -8.77 -7.05
N TRP A 218 16.16 -8.24 -7.61
CA TRP A 218 16.70 -8.65 -8.90
C TRP A 218 18.21 -8.42 -8.95
N ASN A 219 18.90 -9.13 -9.85
CA ASN A 219 20.36 -9.08 -9.96
C ASN A 219 20.78 -8.43 -11.27
N MET A 220 21.71 -7.46 -11.17
CA MET A 220 22.33 -6.82 -12.33
C MET A 220 23.84 -6.77 -12.17
N GLY A 221 24.58 -7.45 -13.05
CA GLY A 221 26.05 -7.44 -13.01
C GLY A 221 26.62 -7.88 -11.65
N GLY A 222 26.01 -8.88 -11.02
CA GLY A 222 26.42 -9.39 -9.70
C GLY A 222 26.04 -8.53 -8.50
N ARG A 223 25.25 -7.45 -8.68
CA ARG A 223 24.71 -6.64 -7.59
C ARG A 223 23.21 -6.90 -7.41
N GLU A 224 22.81 -7.23 -6.19
CA GLU A 224 21.40 -7.29 -5.80
C GLU A 224 20.82 -5.88 -5.76
N ARG A 225 19.70 -5.67 -6.44
CA ARG A 225 18.90 -4.44 -6.44
C ARG A 225 17.49 -4.77 -5.99
N THR A 226 16.77 -3.76 -5.52
CA THR A 226 15.33 -3.90 -5.21
C THR A 226 14.55 -2.90 -6.04
N HIS A 227 13.71 -3.43 -6.93
CA HIS A 227 12.69 -2.66 -7.62
C HIS A 227 11.52 -2.43 -6.66
N ARG A 228 11.08 -1.18 -6.51
CA ARG A 228 10.04 -0.78 -5.54
C ARG A 228 9.14 0.29 -6.14
N PRO A 229 8.15 -0.06 -6.97
CA PRO A 229 7.12 0.89 -7.39
C PRO A 229 6.18 1.21 -6.21
N ASP A 230 5.51 2.35 -6.22
CA ASP A 230 4.54 2.68 -5.16
C ASP A 230 3.34 1.72 -5.15
N ALA A 231 2.94 1.28 -6.34
CA ALA A 231 2.00 0.19 -6.53
C ALA A 231 2.17 -0.49 -7.90
N GLU A 232 1.51 -1.62 -8.08
CA GLU A 232 1.43 -2.35 -9.33
C GLU A 232 -0.04 -2.70 -9.64
N VAL A 233 -0.48 -2.43 -10.86
CA VAL A 233 -1.78 -2.87 -11.39
C VAL A 233 -1.55 -3.88 -12.49
N ARG A 234 -2.28 -5.00 -12.44
CA ARG A 234 -2.18 -6.09 -13.41
C ARG A 234 -3.54 -6.37 -14.02
N PHE A 235 -3.59 -6.49 -15.34
CA PHE A 235 -4.72 -7.08 -16.06
C PHE A 235 -4.30 -7.46 -17.48
N GLY A 236 -4.86 -8.57 -17.99
CA GLY A 236 -4.35 -9.21 -19.20
C GLY A 236 -2.86 -9.50 -19.09
N ASP A 237 -2.13 -9.33 -20.19
CA ASP A 237 -0.67 -9.54 -20.24
C ASP A 237 0.12 -8.25 -19.94
N THR A 238 -0.47 -7.30 -19.20
CA THR A 238 0.20 -6.01 -18.90
C THR A 238 0.32 -5.74 -17.41
N VAL A 239 1.52 -5.29 -17.04
CA VAL A 239 1.87 -4.78 -15.73
C VAL A 239 2.04 -3.25 -15.83
N TYR A 240 1.29 -2.54 -15.00
CA TYR A 240 1.36 -1.10 -14.84
C TYR A 240 2.00 -0.79 -13.49
N PHE A 241 3.22 -0.23 -13.51
CA PHE A 241 3.82 0.33 -12.32
C PHE A 241 3.27 1.74 -12.08
N ILE A 242 2.78 1.99 -10.88
CA ILE A 242 2.23 3.28 -10.49
C ILE A 242 3.25 3.99 -9.60
N GLU A 243 3.50 5.25 -9.92
CA GLU A 243 4.31 6.17 -9.12
C GLU A 243 3.46 7.38 -8.77
N ARG A 244 3.47 7.80 -7.49
CA ARG A 244 2.73 8.96 -7.02
C ARG A 244 3.69 10.09 -6.64
N GLU A 245 3.70 11.14 -7.45
CA GLU A 245 4.52 12.33 -7.18
C GLU A 245 3.65 13.50 -6.71
N THR A 246 3.80 13.86 -5.43
CA THR A 246 3.01 14.92 -4.82
C THR A 246 3.73 16.27 -4.87
N ALA A 247 2.98 17.38 -4.96
CA ALA A 247 3.57 18.73 -5.04
C ALA A 247 4.45 19.08 -3.82
N ARG A 248 4.20 18.42 -2.68
CA ARG A 248 4.96 18.57 -1.43
C ARG A 248 6.33 17.89 -1.47
N SER A 249 6.50 16.85 -2.28
CA SER A 249 7.77 16.11 -2.38
C SER A 249 8.88 16.92 -3.06
N ARG A 250 8.52 17.87 -3.93
CA ARG A 250 9.42 18.83 -4.60
C ARG A 250 10.68 18.17 -5.18
N LYS A 251 10.51 17.01 -5.84
CA LYS A 251 11.64 16.24 -6.32
C LYS A 251 12.42 16.99 -7.41
N SER A 252 13.72 16.76 -7.42
CA SER A 252 14.60 17.24 -8.49
C SER A 252 14.39 16.39 -9.76
N PRO A 253 14.67 16.91 -10.96
CA PRO A 253 14.59 16.14 -12.21
C PRO A 253 15.38 14.82 -12.17
N ASN A 254 16.52 14.81 -11.48
CA ASN A 254 17.35 13.61 -11.30
C ASN A 254 16.64 12.46 -10.58
N HIS A 255 15.60 12.76 -9.78
CA HIS A 255 14.79 11.72 -9.15
C HIS A 255 14.09 10.84 -10.20
N PHE A 256 13.41 11.47 -11.16
CA PHE A 256 12.71 10.79 -12.25
C PHE A 256 13.68 10.01 -13.13
N VAL A 257 14.84 10.60 -13.46
CA VAL A 257 15.90 9.92 -14.21
C VAL A 257 16.36 8.64 -13.48
N ASN A 258 16.65 8.73 -12.19
CA ASN A 258 17.11 7.58 -11.40
C ASN A 258 16.02 6.50 -11.27
N ARG A 259 14.75 6.91 -11.11
CA ARG A 259 13.61 5.97 -11.05
C ARG A 259 13.41 5.26 -12.38
N MET A 260 13.41 6.00 -13.50
CA MET A 260 13.26 5.41 -14.82
C MET A 260 14.45 4.52 -15.22
N GLU A 261 15.67 4.83 -14.77
CA GLU A 261 16.81 3.94 -14.93
C GLU A 261 16.60 2.61 -14.20
N ASP A 262 16.04 2.63 -12.99
CA ASP A 262 15.69 1.42 -12.24
C ASP A 262 14.61 0.61 -12.95
N TYR A 263 13.52 1.25 -13.42
CA TYR A 263 12.50 0.59 -14.23
C TYR A 263 13.07 -0.05 -15.48
N ALA A 264 13.87 0.68 -16.25
CA ALA A 264 14.49 0.18 -17.46
C ALA A 264 15.40 -1.03 -17.15
N GLY A 265 16.14 -0.96 -16.04
CA GLY A 265 16.97 -2.07 -15.56
C GLY A 265 16.15 -3.30 -15.19
N TYR A 266 15.09 -3.13 -14.40
CA TYR A 266 14.20 -4.22 -14.00
C TYR A 266 13.49 -4.84 -15.20
N ILE A 267 12.93 -4.04 -16.11
CA ILE A 267 12.21 -4.54 -17.31
C ILE A 267 13.16 -5.37 -18.20
N ARG A 268 14.40 -4.92 -18.41
CA ARG A 268 15.41 -5.71 -19.14
C ARG A 268 15.70 -7.03 -18.44
N TYR A 269 15.87 -7.00 -17.12
CA TYR A 269 16.07 -8.22 -16.33
C TYR A 269 14.87 -9.17 -16.45
N ALA A 270 13.64 -8.69 -16.28
CA ALA A 270 12.42 -9.49 -16.35
C ALA A 270 12.30 -10.18 -17.72
N ARG A 271 12.49 -9.43 -18.82
CA ARG A 271 12.47 -9.96 -20.19
C ARG A 271 13.56 -11.00 -20.42
N ALA A 272 14.79 -10.75 -19.95
CA ALA A 272 15.88 -11.71 -20.06
C ALA A 272 15.62 -13.02 -19.28
N ASN A 273 14.70 -13.00 -18.31
CA ASN A 273 14.27 -14.16 -17.54
C ASN A 273 12.89 -14.69 -17.98
N GLY A 274 12.46 -14.36 -19.21
CA GLY A 274 11.28 -14.97 -19.83
C GLY A 274 9.93 -14.34 -19.45
N ALA A 275 9.92 -13.15 -18.83
CA ALA A 275 8.67 -12.41 -18.64
C ALA A 275 8.03 -12.09 -20.00
N ALA A 276 6.80 -12.58 -20.20
CA ALA A 276 6.00 -12.35 -21.41
C ALA A 276 5.17 -11.07 -21.30
N GLU A 277 5.05 -10.52 -20.09
CA GLU A 277 4.23 -9.35 -19.81
C GLU A 277 4.78 -8.08 -20.49
N SER A 278 3.85 -7.25 -20.94
CA SER A 278 4.13 -5.86 -21.28
C SER A 278 4.25 -5.04 -20.00
N PHE A 279 5.28 -4.19 -19.91
CA PHE A 279 5.52 -3.32 -18.76
C PHE A 279 5.32 -1.87 -19.15
N LYS A 280 4.54 -1.13 -18.35
CA LYS A 280 4.29 0.30 -18.49
C LYS A 280 4.48 1.00 -17.14
N VAL A 281 4.96 2.24 -17.15
CA VAL A 281 5.05 3.08 -15.95
C VAL A 281 4.05 4.22 -16.06
N MET A 282 3.28 4.46 -14.99
CA MET A 282 2.30 5.53 -14.91
C MET A 282 2.61 6.44 -13.72
N TRP A 283 2.95 7.69 -14.02
CA TRP A 283 3.22 8.73 -13.03
C TRP A 283 1.95 9.55 -12.78
N ALA A 284 1.45 9.49 -11.55
CA ALA A 284 0.37 10.32 -11.03
C ALA A 284 0.96 11.53 -10.30
N CYS A 285 1.04 12.66 -11.00
CA CYS A 285 1.72 13.87 -10.56
C CYS A 285 0.72 14.96 -10.16
N ASP A 286 1.06 15.79 -9.16
CA ASP A 286 0.26 16.98 -8.82
C ASP A 286 0.60 18.20 -9.67
N THR A 287 1.76 18.18 -10.33
CA THR A 287 2.29 19.35 -11.05
C THR A 287 2.73 18.99 -12.45
N GLU A 288 2.41 19.86 -13.40
CA GLU A 288 2.84 19.77 -14.80
C GLU A 288 4.37 19.68 -14.94
N ARG A 289 5.11 20.34 -14.04
CA ARG A 289 6.58 20.24 -13.95
C ARG A 289 7.02 18.79 -13.76
N ASP A 290 6.41 18.08 -12.82
CA ASP A 290 6.79 16.71 -12.48
C ASP A 290 6.31 15.73 -13.56
N GLU A 291 5.17 16.01 -14.20
CA GLU A 291 4.70 15.27 -15.38
C GLU A 291 5.72 15.34 -16.53
N ASN A 292 6.19 16.54 -16.85
CA ASN A 292 7.19 16.75 -17.90
C ASN A 292 8.50 16.02 -17.58
N HIS A 293 9.01 16.11 -16.34
CA HIS A 293 10.21 15.38 -15.96
C HIS A 293 10.06 13.85 -16.05
N ALA A 294 8.89 13.33 -15.68
CA ALA A 294 8.58 11.91 -15.78
C ALA A 294 8.50 11.45 -17.24
N ALA A 295 7.85 12.23 -18.11
CA ALA A 295 7.75 11.97 -19.54
C ALA A 295 9.14 11.98 -20.20
N ASP A 296 9.94 13.03 -19.96
CA ASP A 296 11.32 13.16 -20.47
C ASP A 296 12.21 11.98 -20.05
N ALA A 297 12.10 11.56 -18.77
CA ALA A 297 12.83 10.41 -18.27
C ALA A 297 12.35 9.10 -18.92
N GLY A 298 11.05 8.96 -19.16
CA GLY A 298 10.47 7.83 -19.88
C GLY A 298 11.04 7.66 -21.28
N GLU A 299 11.05 8.76 -22.04
CA GLU A 299 11.62 8.81 -23.39
C GLU A 299 13.12 8.47 -23.38
N ARG A 300 13.89 9.11 -22.49
CA ARG A 300 15.35 8.92 -22.38
C ARG A 300 15.75 7.45 -22.18
N PHE A 301 14.97 6.68 -21.43
CA PHE A 301 15.26 5.27 -21.14
C PHE A 301 14.47 4.28 -21.99
N ALA A 302 13.69 4.77 -22.97
CA ALA A 302 12.82 3.96 -23.84
C ALA A 302 11.88 3.02 -23.04
N VAL A 303 11.33 3.53 -21.93
CA VAL A 303 10.34 2.82 -21.13
C VAL A 303 8.96 3.37 -21.50
N PRO A 304 7.96 2.51 -21.82
CA PRO A 304 6.60 2.96 -22.05
C PRO A 304 6.03 3.66 -20.82
N THR A 305 5.90 4.98 -20.91
CA THR A 305 5.51 5.83 -19.79
C THR A 305 4.28 6.67 -20.13
N TYR A 306 3.40 6.83 -19.15
CA TYR A 306 2.36 7.86 -19.14
C TYR A 306 2.55 8.71 -17.90
N ALA A 307 2.47 10.03 -18.04
CA ALA A 307 2.51 10.97 -16.92
C ALA A 307 1.30 11.91 -17.02
N GLY A 308 0.67 12.16 -15.88
CA GLY A 308 -0.48 13.05 -15.77
C GLY A 308 -0.98 13.11 -14.33
N THR A 309 -2.12 13.76 -14.12
CA THR A 309 -2.75 13.81 -12.79
C THR A 309 -3.26 12.44 -12.33
N PRO A 310 -3.50 12.21 -11.02
CA PRO A 310 -4.11 10.96 -10.54
C PRO A 310 -5.42 10.59 -11.26
N ARG A 311 -6.21 11.61 -11.62
CA ARG A 311 -7.45 11.46 -12.39
C ARG A 311 -7.19 10.98 -13.82
N GLU A 312 -6.20 11.55 -14.50
CA GLU A 312 -5.86 11.16 -15.86
C GLU A 312 -5.23 9.77 -15.91
N VAL A 313 -4.38 9.43 -14.94
CA VAL A 313 -3.82 8.07 -14.80
C VAL A 313 -4.92 7.03 -14.61
N SER A 314 -5.89 7.29 -13.71
CA SER A 314 -7.02 6.37 -13.51
C SER A 314 -7.93 6.25 -14.75
N GLN A 315 -8.16 7.35 -15.48
CA GLN A 315 -8.86 7.31 -16.77
C GLN A 315 -8.09 6.51 -17.81
N ARG A 316 -6.76 6.64 -17.86
CA ARG A 316 -5.91 5.90 -18.79
C ARG A 316 -5.90 4.41 -18.48
N LEU A 317 -5.88 4.02 -17.20
CA LEU A 317 -6.05 2.63 -16.77
C LEU A 317 -7.39 2.06 -17.25
N LYS A 318 -8.48 2.80 -17.06
CA LYS A 318 -9.81 2.41 -17.55
C LYS A 318 -9.81 2.23 -19.08
N GLN A 319 -9.23 3.16 -19.82
CA GLN A 319 -9.15 3.08 -21.27
C GLN A 319 -8.40 1.81 -21.71
N HIS A 320 -7.22 1.55 -21.15
CA HIS A 320 -6.46 0.35 -21.47
C HIS A 320 -7.19 -0.95 -21.08
N ALA A 321 -7.97 -0.93 -19.99
CA ALA A 321 -8.81 -2.07 -19.62
C ALA A 321 -9.89 -2.35 -20.70
N GLN A 322 -10.53 -1.31 -21.23
CA GLN A 322 -11.52 -1.43 -22.31
C GLN A 322 -10.88 -1.96 -23.60
N GLU A 323 -9.70 -1.44 -23.97
CA GLU A 323 -8.93 -1.90 -25.12
C GLU A 323 -8.54 -3.38 -24.98
N SER A 324 -8.12 -3.82 -23.78
CA SER A 324 -7.80 -5.21 -23.49
C SER A 324 -8.98 -6.15 -23.73
N VAL A 325 -10.18 -5.78 -23.25
CA VAL A 325 -11.41 -6.56 -23.47
C VAL A 325 -11.76 -6.61 -24.96
N GLN A 326 -11.65 -5.50 -25.68
CA GLN A 326 -11.93 -5.46 -27.12
C GLN A 326 -10.97 -6.37 -27.91
N LEU A 327 -9.68 -6.37 -27.58
CA LEU A 327 -8.69 -7.23 -28.21
C LEU A 327 -8.98 -8.71 -27.92
N ALA A 328 -9.35 -9.06 -26.69
CA ALA A 328 -9.71 -10.44 -26.32
C ALA A 328 -10.96 -10.95 -27.06
N VAL A 329 -11.97 -10.10 -27.23
CA VAL A 329 -13.16 -10.45 -28.03
C VAL A 329 -12.79 -10.63 -29.51
N ALA A 330 -11.94 -9.75 -30.05
CA ALA A 330 -11.52 -9.80 -31.45
C ALA A 330 -10.62 -11.00 -31.77
N SER A 331 -9.82 -11.48 -30.82
CA SER A 331 -9.01 -12.70 -30.96
C SER A 331 -9.83 -13.97 -30.77
N GLY A 332 -10.80 -13.98 -29.85
CA GLY A 332 -11.73 -15.09 -29.64
C GLY A 332 -12.72 -15.31 -30.79
N ALA A 333 -13.06 -14.27 -31.56
CA ALA A 333 -13.94 -14.38 -32.72
C ALA A 333 -13.26 -14.96 -33.99
N ARG A 334 -11.95 -15.24 -33.94
CA ARG A 334 -11.17 -15.83 -35.05
C ARG A 334 -10.80 -17.31 -34.83
N GLY A 335 -11.32 -17.93 -33.78
CA GLY A 335 -11.08 -19.32 -33.40
C GLY A 335 -12.09 -20.30 -33.96
#